data_AF-L2GL86-F1
#
_entry.id   AF-L2GL86-F1
#
_cell.length_a   1.000
_cell.length_b   1.000
_cell.length_c   1.000
_cell.angle_alpha   90.00
_cell.angle_beta   90.00
_cell.angle_gamma   90.00
#
_symmetry.space_group_name_H-M   'P 1'
#
loop_
_entity.id
_entity.type
_entity.pdbx_description
1 polymer ?
#
loop_
_entity_poly.entity_id
_entity_poly.type
_entity_poly.pdbx_seq_one_letter_code
_entity_poly.pdbx_strand_id
1 'polypeptide(L)'
;MEKYSKFKDPLTGINPFLQPKPKPITMAVFFLAIIRFPIYILFLCGLPVVGMLIRINRKDNISPSGFIVCNSASEFDKEIIKKAFGIKQFGHFKHKTCVCFPEKTNSNNTAILSFKEPGYCDYSIGLKYSSECIYMYGNRFLWFVRFLGSFNTVDVRVTKGSSLEMATSLPKVMLGFTDKERFLTLIKQK
;
A
#
# COMPACT_ATOMS: atom_id res chain seq x y z
N MET A 1 -13.74 -13.90 -9.47
CA MET A 1 -12.37 -14.00 -8.90
C MET A 1 -11.73 -15.37 -9.14
N GLU A 2 -12.52 -16.45 -9.21
CA GLU A 2 -12.01 -17.76 -9.63
C GLU A 2 -11.27 -17.72 -10.97
N LYS A 3 -11.73 -16.88 -11.92
CA LYS A 3 -11.13 -16.65 -13.23
C LYS A 3 -9.63 -16.33 -13.21
N TYR A 4 -9.13 -15.68 -12.16
CA TYR A 4 -7.72 -15.27 -12.06
C TYR A 4 -6.97 -15.95 -10.92
N SER A 5 -7.62 -16.84 -10.17
CA SER A 5 -7.04 -17.54 -9.02
C SER A 5 -5.82 -18.39 -9.40
N LYS A 6 -5.81 -18.93 -10.63
CA LYS A 6 -4.73 -19.77 -11.17
C LYS A 6 -3.58 -18.97 -11.81
N PHE A 7 -3.77 -17.68 -12.09
CA PHE A 7 -2.72 -16.86 -12.68
C PHE A 7 -1.62 -16.61 -11.65
N LYS A 8 -0.39 -16.99 -11.99
CA LYS A 8 0.80 -16.71 -11.17
C LYS A 8 1.81 -16.03 -12.07
N ASP A 9 2.42 -14.97 -11.56
CA ASP A 9 3.57 -14.37 -12.20
C ASP A 9 4.66 -15.45 -12.37
N PRO A 10 5.19 -15.68 -13.58
CA PRO A 10 6.15 -16.75 -13.83
C PRO A 10 7.47 -16.57 -13.08
N LEU A 11 7.84 -15.32 -12.75
CA LEU A 11 9.09 -15.03 -12.03
C LEU A 11 8.93 -15.21 -10.51
N THR A 12 7.92 -14.59 -9.92
CA THR A 12 7.75 -14.58 -8.46
C THR A 12 6.83 -15.70 -7.95
N GLY A 13 6.04 -16.32 -8.83
CA GLY A 13 4.99 -17.27 -8.45
C GLY A 13 3.79 -16.62 -7.74
N ILE A 14 3.80 -15.29 -7.58
CA ILE A 14 2.78 -14.53 -6.85
C ILE A 14 1.62 -14.22 -7.77
N ASN A 15 0.40 -14.27 -7.24
CA ASN A 15 -0.78 -13.82 -7.98
C ASN A 15 -1.02 -12.33 -7.71
N PRO A 16 -0.81 -11.44 -8.69
CA PRO A 16 -1.00 -10.00 -8.51
C PRO A 16 -2.46 -9.60 -8.24
N PHE A 17 -3.42 -10.47 -8.56
CA PHE A 17 -4.85 -10.20 -8.43
C PHE A 17 -5.47 -10.76 -7.15
N LEU A 18 -4.73 -11.58 -6.39
CA LEU A 18 -5.20 -12.08 -5.10
C LEU A 18 -4.95 -11.05 -4.01
N GLN A 19 -6.01 -10.74 -3.28
CA GLN A 19 -5.92 -10.05 -2.01
C GLN A 19 -5.28 -10.98 -0.96
N PRO A 20 -4.53 -10.44 0.01
CA PRO A 20 -4.08 -11.22 1.15
C PRO A 20 -5.29 -11.83 1.88
N LYS A 21 -5.13 -13.04 2.43
CA LYS A 21 -6.22 -13.74 3.11
C LYS A 21 -6.69 -12.91 4.32
N PRO A 22 -7.94 -12.39 4.31
CA PRO A 22 -8.41 -11.58 5.42
C PRO A 22 -8.74 -12.48 6.63
N LYS A 23 -8.60 -11.93 7.84
CA LYS A 23 -9.06 -12.60 9.05
C LYS A 23 -10.59 -12.76 9.06
N PRO A 24 -11.11 -13.85 9.66
CA PRO A 24 -12.54 -14.01 9.85
C PRO A 24 -13.10 -12.88 10.73
N ILE A 25 -14.31 -12.44 10.44
CA ILE A 25 -15.00 -11.44 11.26
C ILE A 25 -15.60 -12.17 12.45
N THR A 26 -14.99 -12.00 13.62
CA THR A 26 -15.54 -12.48 14.89
C THR A 26 -16.37 -11.37 15.55
N MET A 27 -17.15 -11.71 16.58
CA MET A 27 -17.90 -10.72 17.36
C MET A 27 -16.98 -9.65 17.97
N ALA A 28 -15.76 -10.02 18.37
CA ALA A 28 -14.76 -9.09 18.87
C ALA A 28 -14.32 -8.06 17.81
N VAL A 29 -14.11 -8.50 16.57
CA VAL A 29 -13.77 -7.60 15.44
C VAL A 29 -14.92 -6.61 15.20
N PHE A 30 -16.15 -7.09 15.24
CA PHE A 30 -17.33 -6.22 15.06
C PHE A 30 -17.46 -5.18 16.17
N PHE A 31 -17.32 -5.60 17.44
CA PHE A 31 -17.38 -4.70 18.58
C PHE A 31 -16.26 -3.63 18.54
N LEU A 32 -15.03 -4.05 18.21
CA LEU A 32 -13.91 -3.13 18.05
C LEU A 32 -14.12 -2.15 16.88
N ALA A 33 -14.78 -2.60 15.81
CA ALA A 33 -15.14 -1.74 14.69
C ALA A 33 -16.13 -0.64 15.10
N ILE A 34 -17.14 -0.96 15.91
CA ILE A 34 -18.10 0.03 16.45
C ILE A 34 -17.36 1.06 17.31
N ILE A 35 -16.49 0.63 18.21
CA ILE A 35 -15.72 1.52 19.10
C ILE A 35 -14.82 2.49 18.30
N ARG A 36 -14.22 2.01 17.21
CA ARG A 36 -13.30 2.81 16.39
C ARG A 36 -13.98 3.60 15.28
N PHE A 37 -15.26 3.36 15.04
CA PHE A 37 -16.02 4.07 14.02
C PHE A 37 -16.04 5.59 14.25
N PRO A 38 -16.27 6.13 15.47
CA PRO A 38 -16.15 7.57 15.73
C PRO A 38 -14.77 8.14 15.37
N ILE A 39 -13.68 7.40 15.63
CA ILE A 39 -12.32 7.83 15.27
C ILE A 39 -12.18 7.94 13.75
N TYR A 40 -12.78 7.02 13.00
CA TYR A 40 -12.81 7.12 11.54
C TYR A 40 -13.61 8.33 11.04
N ILE A 41 -14.72 8.67 11.70
CA ILE A 41 -15.46 9.91 11.39
C ILE A 41 -14.60 11.15 11.64
N LEU A 42 -13.86 11.20 12.76
CA LEU A 42 -12.91 12.29 13.03
C LEU A 42 -11.84 12.41 11.94
N PHE A 43 -11.34 11.28 11.41
CA PHE A 43 -10.42 11.29 10.28
C PHE A 43 -11.07 11.88 9.01
N LEU A 44 -12.33 11.52 8.71
CA LEU A 44 -13.06 12.10 7.58
C LEU A 44 -13.28 13.61 7.71
N CYS A 45 -13.39 14.12 8.94
CA CYS A 45 -13.42 15.56 9.22
C CYS A 45 -12.04 16.25 9.07
N GLY A 46 -11.00 15.51 8.69
CA GLY A 46 -9.66 16.04 8.47
C GLY A 46 -8.78 16.09 9.72
N LEU A 47 -9.18 15.46 10.83
CA LEU A 47 -8.35 15.41 12.03
C LEU A 47 -7.22 14.37 11.89
N PRO A 48 -6.00 14.64 12.39
CA PRO A 48 -4.82 13.78 12.23
C PRO A 48 -4.84 12.57 13.18
N VAL A 49 -5.93 11.80 13.18
CA VAL A 49 -6.16 10.65 14.07
C VAL A 49 -5.70 9.31 13.48
N VAL A 50 -4.99 9.34 12.34
CA VAL A 50 -4.51 8.11 11.65
C VAL A 50 -3.70 7.21 12.59
N GLY A 51 -2.90 7.78 13.49
CA GLY A 51 -2.14 7.01 14.47
C GLY A 51 -2.96 6.21 15.47
N MET A 52 -4.25 6.51 15.63
CA MET A 52 -5.19 5.73 16.46
C MET A 52 -5.82 4.57 15.69
N LEU A 53 -5.88 4.68 14.36
CA LEU A 53 -6.42 3.65 13.46
C LEU A 53 -5.34 2.67 12.98
N ILE A 54 -4.13 3.17 12.76
CA ILE A 54 -2.99 2.44 12.20
C ILE A 54 -1.75 2.73 13.05
N ARG A 55 -1.15 1.68 13.60
CA ARG A 55 0.14 1.77 14.30
C ARG A 55 1.27 1.88 13.27
N ILE A 56 2.08 2.91 13.39
CA ILE A 56 3.20 3.20 12.48
C ILE A 56 4.50 2.69 13.11
N ASN A 57 5.12 1.70 12.49
CA ASN A 57 6.41 1.16 12.89
C ASN A 57 7.49 1.68 11.94
N ARG A 58 8.31 2.61 12.41
CA ARG A 58 9.47 3.08 11.67
C ARG A 58 10.65 2.16 11.95
N LYS A 59 11.24 1.58 10.91
CA LYS A 59 12.41 0.68 11.08
C LYS A 59 13.75 1.39 10.97
N ASP A 60 13.79 2.50 10.24
CA ASP A 60 15.05 3.19 9.93
C ASP A 60 15.08 4.58 10.56
N ASN A 61 16.21 4.95 11.17
CA ASN A 61 16.44 6.29 11.72
C ASN A 61 16.90 7.33 10.68
N ILE A 62 16.71 7.03 9.39
CA ILE A 62 17.09 7.90 8.28
C ILE A 62 16.08 9.04 8.16
N SER A 63 16.58 10.27 8.05
CA SER A 63 15.78 11.45 7.69
C SER A 63 15.88 11.67 6.18
N PRO A 64 14.88 11.25 5.38
CA PRO A 64 14.94 11.43 3.94
C PRO A 64 14.73 12.90 3.58
N SER A 65 15.53 13.39 2.62
CA SER A 65 15.48 14.75 2.09
C SER A 65 15.62 14.74 0.56
N GLY A 66 15.12 15.77 -0.12
CA GLY A 66 15.15 15.84 -1.59
C GLY A 66 13.95 15.16 -2.26
N PHE A 67 14.17 14.57 -3.44
CA PHE A 67 13.13 13.91 -4.21
C PHE A 67 12.91 12.48 -3.73
N ILE A 68 11.76 12.24 -3.13
CA ILE A 68 11.41 10.98 -2.47
C ILE A 68 10.31 10.27 -3.23
N VAL A 69 10.41 8.95 -3.37
CA VAL A 69 9.41 8.14 -4.07
C VAL A 69 8.71 7.21 -3.08
N CYS A 70 7.38 7.08 -3.17
CA CYS A 70 6.60 6.21 -2.28
C CYS A 70 5.66 5.27 -3.04
N ASN A 71 5.41 4.07 -2.50
CA ASN A 71 4.63 3.02 -3.15
C ASN A 71 3.10 3.13 -3.04
N SER A 72 2.54 4.12 -2.34
CA SER A 72 1.10 4.23 -2.12
C SER A 72 0.64 5.67 -1.96
N ALA A 73 -0.50 6.04 -2.56
CA ALA A 73 -0.96 7.42 -2.75
C ALA A 73 -2.29 7.77 -2.05
N SER A 74 -2.66 7.07 -0.97
CA SER A 74 -3.88 7.37 -0.21
C SER A 74 -3.69 8.54 0.77
N GLU A 75 -4.79 9.14 1.23
CA GLU A 75 -4.72 10.16 2.29
C GLU A 75 -4.17 9.60 3.60
N PHE A 76 -4.40 8.32 3.90
CA PHE A 76 -3.75 7.64 5.02
C PHE A 76 -2.23 7.65 4.85
N ASP A 77 -1.72 7.35 3.66
CA ASP A 77 -0.28 7.30 3.39
C ASP A 77 0.39 8.66 3.61
N LYS A 78 -0.25 9.75 3.14
CA LYS A 78 0.26 11.12 3.34
C LYS A 78 0.38 11.44 4.82
N GLU A 79 -0.65 11.14 5.61
CA GLU A 79 -0.62 11.35 7.06
C GLU A 79 0.40 10.46 7.78
N ILE A 80 0.56 9.20 7.34
CA ILE A 80 1.58 8.28 7.87
C ILE A 80 2.98 8.85 7.63
N ILE A 81 3.25 9.34 6.41
CA ILE A 81 4.55 9.92 6.04
C ILE A 81 4.80 11.24 6.80
N LYS A 82 3.79 12.11 6.88
CA LYS A 82 3.85 13.34 7.70
C LYS A 82 4.21 13.01 9.15
N LYS A 83 3.57 11.98 9.73
CA LYS A 83 3.82 11.58 11.11
C LYS A 83 5.17 10.88 11.30
N ALA A 84 5.62 10.08 10.34
CA ALA A 84 6.86 9.32 10.44
C ALA A 84 8.12 10.19 10.23
N PHE A 85 8.05 11.19 9.33
CA PHE A 85 9.22 11.96 8.86
C PHE A 85 9.05 13.48 8.93
N GLY A 86 7.87 14.00 9.27
CA GLY A 86 7.61 15.45 9.30
C GLY A 86 7.48 16.09 7.92
N ILE A 87 7.38 15.30 6.84
CA ILE A 87 7.32 15.82 5.46
C ILE A 87 5.91 16.31 5.16
N LYS A 88 5.79 17.60 4.81
CA LYS A 88 4.49 18.23 4.51
C LYS A 88 4.19 18.38 3.02
N GLN A 89 5.20 18.20 2.15
CA GLN A 89 5.08 18.46 0.72
C GLN A 89 4.96 17.15 -0.07
N PHE A 90 3.89 17.07 -0.87
CA PHE A 90 3.56 15.93 -1.72
C PHE A 90 3.35 16.44 -3.15
N GLY A 91 3.81 15.68 -4.14
CA GLY A 91 3.72 16.04 -5.56
C GLY A 91 5.08 16.23 -6.24
N HIS A 92 5.08 16.87 -7.42
CA HIS A 92 6.28 17.09 -8.22
C HIS A 92 6.89 18.48 -7.98
N PHE A 93 7.80 18.59 -7.02
CA PHE A 93 8.54 19.84 -6.78
C PHE A 93 10.05 19.62 -6.84
N LYS A 94 10.73 20.24 -7.81
CA LYS A 94 12.16 20.00 -8.07
C LYS A 94 13.12 20.53 -7.01
N HIS A 95 12.69 21.40 -6.10
CA HIS A 95 13.60 22.21 -5.26
C HIS A 95 13.43 22.05 -3.74
N LYS A 96 12.51 21.20 -3.26
CA LYS A 96 12.28 20.94 -1.83
C LYS A 96 12.02 19.46 -1.59
N THR A 97 12.17 19.03 -0.34
CA THR A 97 11.83 17.65 0.07
C THR A 97 10.38 17.36 -0.29
N CYS A 98 10.17 16.57 -1.33
CA CYS A 98 8.84 16.25 -1.82
C CYS A 98 8.69 14.74 -2.01
N VAL A 99 7.52 14.24 -1.63
CA VAL A 99 7.17 12.84 -1.85
C VAL A 99 6.34 12.76 -3.12
N CYS A 100 6.88 12.07 -4.11
CA CYS A 100 6.22 11.71 -5.34
C CYS A 100 5.62 10.31 -5.21
N PHE A 101 4.36 10.20 -5.62
CA PHE A 101 3.70 8.91 -5.79
C PHE A 101 3.75 8.58 -7.28
N PRO A 102 4.55 7.61 -7.71
CA PRO A 102 4.58 7.19 -9.11
C PRO A 102 3.20 6.67 -9.50
N GLU A 103 2.74 7.07 -10.67
CA GLU A 103 1.47 6.64 -11.21
C GLU A 103 1.37 5.10 -11.22
N LYS A 104 0.19 4.59 -10.86
CA LYS A 104 -0.17 3.15 -10.84
C LYS A 104 0.57 2.30 -9.81
N THR A 105 1.30 2.90 -8.87
CA THR A 105 1.93 2.14 -7.78
C THR A 105 0.89 1.63 -6.80
N ASN A 106 0.54 0.36 -6.97
CA ASN A 106 -0.32 -0.40 -6.07
C ASN A 106 0.45 -1.61 -5.55
N SER A 107 0.18 -1.97 -4.30
CA SER A 107 0.69 -3.19 -3.68
C SER A 107 -0.47 -4.02 -3.16
N ASN A 108 -0.36 -5.34 -3.31
CA ASN A 108 -1.28 -6.29 -2.67
C ASN A 108 -0.70 -6.88 -1.37
N ASN A 109 0.31 -6.22 -0.78
CA ASN A 109 1.13 -6.69 0.34
C ASN A 109 2.05 -7.89 0.07
N THR A 110 1.91 -8.53 -1.09
CA THR A 110 2.75 -9.66 -1.50
C THR A 110 3.72 -9.25 -2.59
N ALA A 111 3.34 -8.30 -3.44
CA ALA A 111 4.18 -7.77 -4.50
C ALA A 111 3.77 -6.33 -4.88
N ILE A 112 4.69 -5.61 -5.52
CA ILE A 112 4.44 -4.31 -6.16
C ILE A 112 3.87 -4.59 -7.56
N LEU A 113 2.64 -4.14 -7.83
CA LEU A 113 1.86 -4.55 -9.00
C LEU A 113 2.19 -3.77 -10.27
N SER A 114 2.58 -2.52 -10.12
CA SER A 114 3.01 -1.68 -11.24
C SER A 114 3.88 -0.58 -10.66
N PHE A 115 5.10 -0.45 -11.13
CA PHE A 115 5.99 0.63 -10.72
C PHE A 115 6.83 1.03 -11.93
N LYS A 116 6.59 2.24 -12.43
CA LYS A 116 7.49 2.87 -13.39
C LYS A 116 8.50 3.67 -12.59
N GLU A 117 9.74 3.21 -12.61
CA GLU A 117 10.84 3.87 -11.90
C GLU A 117 10.97 5.32 -12.39
N PRO A 118 10.91 6.30 -11.48
CA PRO A 118 11.31 7.65 -11.84
C PRO A 118 12.82 7.63 -12.12
N GLY A 119 13.24 8.30 -13.20
CA GLY A 119 14.63 8.25 -13.66
C GLY A 119 15.67 8.75 -12.62
N TYR A 120 15.25 9.58 -11.66
CA TYR A 120 16.10 10.03 -10.55
C TYR A 120 15.29 10.13 -9.26
N CYS A 121 15.84 9.62 -8.14
CA CYS A 121 15.37 9.95 -6.80
C CYS A 121 16.45 9.73 -5.73
N ASP A 122 16.40 10.58 -4.69
CA ASP A 122 17.35 10.55 -3.59
C ASP A 122 17.00 9.42 -2.60
N TYR A 123 15.71 9.23 -2.34
CA TYR A 123 15.20 8.21 -1.42
C TYR A 123 13.94 7.54 -1.95
N SER A 124 13.74 6.30 -1.51
CA SER A 124 12.48 5.56 -1.62
C SER A 124 11.94 5.25 -0.23
N ILE A 125 10.64 5.53 -0.04
CA ILE A 125 9.87 5.16 1.14
C ILE A 125 8.99 3.97 0.78
N GLY A 126 9.17 2.87 1.50
CA GLY A 126 8.33 1.69 1.41
C GLY A 126 7.34 1.66 2.56
N LEU A 127 6.04 1.66 2.22
CA LEU A 127 4.95 1.40 3.14
C LEU A 127 4.48 -0.04 2.98
N LYS A 128 4.65 -0.85 4.02
CA LYS A 128 4.16 -2.24 4.06
C LYS A 128 3.08 -2.37 5.14
N TYR A 129 1.85 -2.58 4.71
CA TYR A 129 0.70 -2.63 5.59
C TYR A 129 0.47 -4.03 6.18
N SER A 130 -0.39 -4.13 7.20
CA SER A 130 -1.04 -5.40 7.52
C SER A 130 -2.10 -5.74 6.46
N SER A 131 -2.40 -7.03 6.30
CA SER A 131 -3.36 -7.53 5.31
C SER A 131 -4.74 -6.85 5.34
N GLU A 132 -5.16 -6.41 6.51
CA GLU A 132 -6.48 -5.87 6.81
C GLU A 132 -6.63 -4.41 6.34
N CYS A 133 -5.50 -3.70 6.11
CA CYS A 133 -5.52 -2.33 5.58
C CYS A 133 -5.76 -2.28 4.08
N ILE A 134 -5.52 -3.38 3.36
CA ILE A 134 -5.48 -3.38 1.90
C ILE A 134 -6.84 -3.78 1.35
N TYR A 135 -7.51 -2.83 0.71
CA TYR A 135 -8.71 -3.08 -0.08
C TYR A 135 -8.35 -3.16 -1.56
N MET A 136 -8.42 -4.37 -2.13
CA MET A 136 -8.32 -4.52 -3.58
C MET A 136 -9.69 -4.74 -4.21
N TYR A 137 -10.46 -5.69 -3.68
CA TYR A 137 -11.71 -6.16 -4.29
C TYR A 137 -12.69 -6.69 -3.22
N GLY A 138 -13.92 -6.98 -3.63
CA GLY A 138 -14.94 -7.61 -2.79
C GLY A 138 -15.90 -6.60 -2.15
N ASN A 139 -16.45 -6.96 -0.99
CA ASN A 139 -17.42 -6.10 -0.31
C ASN A 139 -16.70 -5.05 0.55
N ARG A 140 -16.82 -3.78 0.16
CA ARG A 140 -16.23 -2.63 0.86
C ARG A 140 -16.67 -2.52 2.31
N PHE A 141 -17.92 -2.85 2.63
CA PHE A 141 -18.43 -2.83 4.01
C PHE A 141 -17.75 -3.89 4.87
N LEU A 142 -17.61 -5.12 4.37
CA LEU A 142 -16.92 -6.19 5.10
C LEU A 142 -15.43 -5.87 5.29
N TRP A 143 -14.79 -5.28 4.27
CA TRP A 143 -13.43 -4.77 4.43
C TRP A 143 -13.36 -3.69 5.50
N PHE A 144 -14.29 -2.74 5.50
CA PHE A 144 -14.30 -1.64 6.46
C PHE A 144 -14.46 -2.11 7.91
N VAL A 145 -15.37 -3.06 8.15
CA VAL A 145 -15.52 -3.70 9.47
C VAL A 145 -14.22 -4.36 9.91
N ARG A 146 -13.54 -5.07 9.00
CA ARG A 146 -12.23 -5.69 9.31
C ARG A 146 -11.15 -4.66 9.57
N PHE A 147 -11.09 -3.60 8.77
CA PHE A 147 -10.13 -2.51 8.93
C PHE A 147 -10.27 -1.88 10.31
N LEU A 148 -11.48 -1.46 10.70
CA LEU A 148 -11.68 -0.87 12.02
C LEU A 148 -11.50 -1.90 13.15
N GLY A 149 -11.96 -3.12 12.94
CA GLY A 149 -11.90 -4.20 13.92
C GLY A 149 -10.55 -4.90 14.07
N SER A 150 -9.49 -4.41 13.41
CA SER A 150 -8.15 -5.00 13.46
C SER A 150 -7.10 -4.03 13.98
N PHE A 151 -6.05 -4.54 14.63
CA PHE A 151 -4.88 -3.73 14.97
C PHE A 151 -4.01 -3.56 13.74
N ASN A 152 -4.36 -2.57 12.93
CA ASN A 152 -3.64 -2.26 11.71
C ASN A 152 -2.24 -1.76 12.02
N THR A 153 -1.27 -2.24 11.25
CA THR A 153 0.12 -1.82 11.36
C THR A 153 0.64 -1.44 9.99
N VAL A 154 1.49 -0.42 9.94
CA VAL A 154 2.27 -0.07 8.75
C VAL A 154 3.74 -0.04 9.13
N ASP A 155 4.53 -0.88 8.47
CA ASP A 155 5.97 -0.85 8.54
C ASP A 155 6.47 0.15 7.50
N VAL A 156 7.19 1.17 7.97
CA VAL A 156 7.76 2.23 7.16
C VAL A 156 9.26 2.04 7.11
N ARG A 157 9.78 1.89 5.89
CA ARG A 157 11.21 1.73 5.61
C ARG A 157 11.67 2.77 4.61
N VAL A 158 12.93 3.17 4.75
CA VAL A 158 13.57 4.17 3.89
C VAL A 158 14.83 3.57 3.30
N THR A 159 15.01 3.74 2.00
CA THR A 159 16.22 3.32 1.31
C THR A 159 16.74 4.48 0.45
N LYS A 160 18.07 4.61 0.34
CA LYS A 160 18.68 5.57 -0.59
C LYS A 160 18.56 5.05 -2.02
N GLY A 161 18.21 5.92 -2.95
CA GLY A 161 18.02 5.58 -4.36
C GLY A 161 16.62 5.05 -4.72
N SER A 162 16.49 4.54 -5.95
CA SER A 162 15.22 4.27 -6.63
C SER A 162 14.60 2.90 -6.39
N SER A 163 15.25 2.03 -5.62
CA SER A 163 14.74 0.68 -5.42
C SER A 163 13.64 0.63 -4.35
N LEU A 164 12.41 0.79 -4.81
CA LEU A 164 11.21 0.61 -3.99
C LEU A 164 11.05 -0.83 -3.47
N GLU A 165 11.61 -1.80 -4.18
CA GLU A 165 11.64 -3.21 -3.77
C GLU A 165 12.47 -3.40 -2.49
N MET A 166 13.64 -2.77 -2.40
CA MET A 166 14.45 -2.79 -1.18
C MET A 166 13.71 -2.12 -0.02
N ALA A 167 13.09 -0.96 -0.27
CA ALA A 167 12.35 -0.23 0.75
C ALA A 167 11.12 -1.03 1.25
N THR A 168 10.32 -1.60 0.37
CA THR A 168 9.10 -2.35 0.77
C THR A 168 9.38 -3.79 1.18
N SER A 169 10.53 -4.34 0.77
CA SER A 169 10.83 -5.78 0.83
C SER A 169 9.76 -6.63 0.15
N LEU A 170 9.17 -6.09 -0.92
CA LEU A 170 8.20 -6.77 -1.75
C LEU A 170 8.80 -6.95 -3.15
N PRO A 171 8.69 -8.15 -3.74
CA PRO A 171 9.11 -8.35 -5.13
C PRO A 171 8.23 -7.52 -6.07
N LYS A 172 8.81 -7.05 -7.16
CA LYS A 172 8.09 -6.37 -8.24
C LYS A 172 7.57 -7.40 -9.23
N VAL A 173 6.27 -7.33 -9.53
CA VAL A 173 5.71 -8.11 -10.63
C VAL A 173 6.04 -7.40 -11.93
N MET A 174 6.73 -8.08 -12.84
CA MET A 174 6.96 -7.59 -14.20
C MET A 174 6.14 -8.44 -15.17
N LEU A 175 4.93 -7.98 -15.48
CA LEU A 175 4.13 -8.59 -16.53
C LEU A 175 4.72 -8.22 -17.89
N GLY A 176 5.39 -9.16 -18.54
CA GLY A 176 5.89 -9.01 -19.90
C GLY A 176 4.74 -8.89 -20.92
N PHE A 177 5.08 -8.51 -22.15
CA PHE A 177 4.11 -8.45 -23.25
C PHE A 177 3.41 -9.79 -23.46
N THR A 178 4.18 -10.89 -23.44
CA THR A 178 3.68 -12.27 -23.57
C THR A 178 2.73 -12.67 -22.44
N ASP A 179 3.00 -12.25 -21.20
CA ASP A 179 2.12 -12.54 -20.06
C ASP A 179 0.82 -11.75 -20.14
N LYS A 180 0.90 -10.53 -20.67
CA LYS A 180 -0.25 -9.69 -20.96
C LYS A 180 -1.12 -10.30 -22.06
N GLU A 181 -0.52 -10.86 -23.10
CA GLU A 181 -1.25 -11.59 -24.15
C GLU A 181 -1.86 -12.89 -23.64
N ARG A 182 -1.15 -13.66 -22.80
CA ARG A 182 -1.70 -14.82 -22.08
C ARG A 182 -2.88 -14.43 -21.19
N PHE A 183 -2.77 -13.30 -20.50
CA PHE A 183 -3.88 -12.77 -19.71
C PHE A 183 -5.08 -12.36 -20.58
N LEU A 184 -4.84 -11.69 -21.71
CA LEU A 184 -5.89 -11.28 -22.65
C LEU A 184 -6.55 -12.49 -23.33
N THR A 185 -5.81 -13.55 -23.63
CA THR A 185 -6.37 -14.81 -24.17
C THR A 185 -7.21 -15.53 -23.12
N LEU A 186 -6.77 -15.59 -21.85
CA LEU A 186 -7.61 -16.07 -20.73
C LEU A 186 -8.88 -15.22 -20.52
N ILE A 187 -8.83 -13.92 -20.88
CA ILE A 187 -10.03 -13.08 -20.89
C ILE A 187 -10.98 -13.49 -22.01
N LYS A 188 -10.43 -13.74 -23.21
CA LYS A 188 -11.15 -14.01 -24.47
C LYS A 188 -11.63 -15.46 -24.67
N GLN A 189 -11.07 -16.46 -23.98
CA GLN A 189 -11.52 -17.88 -24.04
C GLN A 189 -12.88 -18.10 -23.35
N LYS A 190 -13.81 -17.21 -23.63
CA LYS A 190 -15.23 -17.31 -23.31
C LYS A 190 -15.99 -17.57 -24.60
#